data_AF-A0A938MYP4-F1
#
_entry.id   AF-A0A938MYP4-F1
#
_cell.length_a   1.000
_cell.length_b   1.000
_cell.length_c   1.000
_cell.angle_alpha   90.00
_cell.angle_beta   90.00
_cell.angle_gamma   90.00
#
_symmetry.space_group_name_H-M   'P 1'
#
loop_
_entity.id
_entity.type
_entity.pdbx_description
1 polymer ?
#
loop_
_entity_poly.entity_id
_entity_poly.type
_entity_poly.pdbx_seq_one_letter_code
_entity_poly.pdbx_strand_id
1 'polypeptide(L)'
;DLGLTAPPQGGTITGHRLLSGLKDALLSSLSGGRGLGTLGAVSLTDRAGASATVNLASAETLADVVALLNTSGIAISARINAARNGIELSDTSGATASNLIVADADATHTATTLHIAVNDAVQRVDSGSLALQVVHENTTLASLNQGRGVRRSSFFITDTNGMRGGVSLLTSGAETVGDIIDLINGLNIAVEARINDTGDGILLLDTAGGSRKITVTESGTGTTAADLNLLGESTLVNIGGTPTQVIDGSTTATLTLDADDTLQDLVAMINDRNLGIAASVLRSGSGDTPYRISLVSEETGASGEMLVDASKLNLSFREVVGARDALLQMGSADAPGSGILITSPNNRFDSVVDGLALTVQGASNSPVSVEVKTTDKDLVAAVDLFVNQYNSLWDKIKALTFFDEKTQTTGILFGSVETLRIESAVSRVVTSPFYGLGSVRSLAELGVSVKEDGKLAFDKTKFAAKYEADPASVEQFFTDETRGFSQRMSAAIEMLAGKDDSLLVSRNLALESKIQANNERLDGLNRRLDTERNRLLRQFYSMELAIAKIQSNMSAIQSIAALPPLTGGSN
;
A
#
# COMPACT_ATOMS: atom_id res chain seq x y z
N ASP A 1 0.24 29.73 -19.46
CA ASP A 1 0.75 30.51 -20.60
C ASP A 1 -0.22 30.33 -21.78
N LEU A 2 -0.60 31.41 -22.48
CA LEU A 2 -1.46 31.36 -23.69
C LEU A 2 -0.64 31.30 -24.98
N GLY A 3 0.67 31.09 -24.89
CA GLY A 3 1.55 30.92 -26.04
C GLY A 3 1.97 32.25 -26.66
N LEU A 4 1.54 33.38 -26.09
CA LEU A 4 1.70 34.74 -26.62
C LEU A 4 2.91 35.46 -25.99
N THR A 5 4.03 34.77 -25.87
CA THR A 5 5.25 35.29 -25.22
C THR A 5 6.17 36.06 -26.17
N ALA A 6 5.93 35.97 -27.49
CA ALA A 6 6.74 36.69 -28.47
C ALA A 6 6.38 38.20 -28.49
N PRO A 7 7.38 39.09 -28.58
CA PRO A 7 7.13 40.53 -28.72
C PRO A 7 6.38 40.80 -30.04
N PRO A 8 5.42 41.75 -30.06
CA PRO A 8 4.64 42.04 -31.26
C PRO A 8 5.53 42.51 -32.42
N GLN A 9 5.41 41.85 -33.57
CA GLN A 9 6.03 42.30 -34.82
C GLN A 9 4.94 42.87 -35.74
N GLY A 10 5.07 44.15 -36.13
CA GLY A 10 4.13 44.80 -37.04
C GLY A 10 2.68 44.89 -36.52
N GLY A 11 2.47 44.89 -35.20
CA GLY A 11 1.14 44.89 -34.59
C GLY A 11 0.49 43.51 -34.40
N THR A 12 1.20 42.43 -34.76
CA THR A 12 0.75 41.04 -34.58
C THR A 12 1.62 40.35 -33.55
N ILE A 13 1.00 39.65 -32.59
CA ILE A 13 1.68 38.71 -31.69
C ILE A 13 1.44 37.32 -32.27
N THR A 14 2.49 36.69 -32.77
CA THR A 14 2.45 35.30 -33.21
C THR A 14 2.72 34.41 -32.00
N GLY A 15 1.74 33.60 -31.62
CA GLY A 15 1.92 32.63 -30.55
C GLY A 15 2.69 31.39 -31.00
N HIS A 16 3.26 30.66 -30.06
CA HIS A 16 3.82 29.33 -30.30
C HIS A 16 2.78 28.24 -30.01
N ARG A 17 2.95 27.07 -30.62
CA ARG A 17 2.06 25.92 -30.41
C ARG A 17 2.13 25.45 -28.96
N LEU A 18 0.97 25.39 -28.30
CA LEU A 18 0.83 24.99 -26.90
C LEU A 18 0.56 23.51 -26.69
N LEU A 19 0.00 22.84 -27.70
CA LEU A 19 -0.37 21.43 -27.64
C LEU A 19 0.11 20.72 -28.90
N SER A 20 0.72 19.56 -28.74
CA SER A 20 0.95 18.64 -29.84
C SER A 20 -0.35 17.96 -30.29
N GLY A 21 -0.30 17.26 -31.42
CA GLY A 21 -1.34 16.29 -31.74
C GLY A 21 -1.36 15.13 -30.73
N LEU A 22 -2.50 14.44 -30.62
CA LEU A 22 -2.74 13.32 -29.68
C LEU A 22 -1.72 12.15 -29.74
N LYS A 23 -0.83 12.11 -30.74
CA LYS A 23 0.18 11.06 -30.94
C LYS A 23 1.57 11.65 -31.25
N ASP A 24 1.81 12.87 -30.77
CA ASP A 24 3.01 13.64 -31.10
C ASP A 24 3.52 14.38 -29.87
N ALA A 25 4.78 14.81 -29.90
CA ALA A 25 5.44 15.52 -28.81
C ALA A 25 5.93 16.88 -29.32
N LEU A 26 5.71 17.94 -28.53
CA LEU A 26 6.30 19.25 -28.82
C LEU A 26 7.80 19.18 -28.55
N LEU A 27 8.61 19.80 -29.41
CA LEU A 27 10.05 19.87 -29.16
C LEU A 27 10.37 20.67 -27.89
N SER A 28 9.48 21.57 -27.48
CA SER A 28 9.59 22.32 -26.22
C SER A 28 9.31 21.48 -24.98
N SER A 29 8.59 20.35 -25.09
CA SER A 29 8.31 19.45 -23.97
C SER A 29 9.38 18.37 -23.78
N LEU A 30 10.38 18.29 -24.67
CA LEU A 30 11.49 17.35 -24.56
C LEU A 30 12.59 17.88 -23.62
N SER A 31 13.60 17.05 -23.32
CA SER A 31 14.66 17.35 -22.35
C SER A 31 14.14 17.80 -20.98
N GLY A 32 13.09 17.12 -20.51
CA GLY A 32 12.42 17.41 -19.26
C GLY A 32 11.63 18.71 -19.24
N GLY A 33 11.17 19.18 -20.41
CA GLY A 33 10.39 20.41 -20.53
C GLY A 33 11.22 21.68 -20.76
N ARG A 34 12.55 21.53 -20.86
CA ARG A 34 13.46 22.63 -21.26
C ARG A 34 13.43 22.90 -22.76
N GLY A 35 12.99 21.91 -23.52
CA GLY A 35 13.00 21.90 -24.97
C GLY A 35 14.39 21.65 -25.57
N LEU A 36 14.41 21.27 -26.85
CA LEU A 36 15.64 21.03 -27.60
C LEU A 36 16.32 22.32 -28.13
N GLY A 37 15.85 23.50 -27.72
CA GLY A 37 16.29 24.78 -28.27
C GLY A 37 15.91 24.95 -29.75
N THR A 38 16.60 25.86 -30.44
CA THR A 38 16.40 26.09 -31.88
C THR A 38 17.17 25.03 -32.68
N LEU A 39 16.45 24.18 -33.40
CA LEU A 39 17.07 23.27 -34.37
C LEU A 39 17.50 24.03 -35.62
N GLY A 40 18.51 23.51 -36.31
CA GLY A 40 19.06 24.06 -37.55
C GLY A 40 19.13 23.00 -38.64
N ALA A 41 20.31 22.62 -39.10
CA ALA A 41 20.50 21.67 -40.19
C ALA A 41 21.29 20.43 -39.75
N VAL A 42 20.91 19.29 -40.33
CA VAL A 42 21.58 17.99 -40.15
C VAL A 42 22.12 17.51 -41.49
N SER A 43 23.37 17.07 -41.52
CA SER A 43 23.96 16.38 -42.67
C SER A 43 23.75 14.87 -42.51
N LEU A 44 23.14 14.26 -43.51
CA LEU A 44 22.85 12.83 -43.58
C LEU A 44 23.65 12.23 -44.74
N THR A 45 24.37 11.14 -44.51
CA THR A 45 25.05 10.35 -45.55
C THR A 45 24.70 8.89 -45.39
N ASP A 46 24.13 8.31 -46.44
CA ASP A 46 23.80 6.89 -46.49
C ASP A 46 25.05 6.04 -46.75
N ARG A 47 24.91 4.73 -46.56
CA ARG A 47 26.00 3.77 -46.72
C ARG A 47 26.38 3.51 -48.18
N ALA A 48 25.60 4.01 -49.14
CA ALA A 48 25.95 4.06 -50.55
C ALA A 48 26.81 5.30 -50.89
N GLY A 49 26.97 6.23 -49.93
CA GLY A 49 27.77 7.44 -50.05
C GLY A 49 27.00 8.65 -50.58
N ALA A 50 25.66 8.58 -50.67
CA ALA A 50 24.84 9.73 -51.01
C ALA A 50 24.60 10.59 -49.78
N SER A 51 24.85 11.91 -49.90
CA SER A 51 24.69 12.86 -48.81
C SER A 51 23.62 13.91 -49.12
N ALA A 52 22.87 14.32 -48.10
CA ALA A 52 21.92 15.42 -48.15
C ALA A 52 22.00 16.25 -46.86
N THR A 53 21.66 17.53 -46.94
CA THR A 53 21.50 18.38 -45.76
C THR A 53 20.02 18.71 -45.59
N VAL A 54 19.47 18.45 -44.41
CA VAL A 54 18.07 18.68 -44.07
C VAL A 54 17.98 19.83 -43.09
N ASN A 55 17.11 20.81 -43.36
CA ASN A 55 16.81 21.90 -42.43
C ASN A 55 15.61 21.55 -41.55
N LEU A 56 15.82 21.58 -40.24
CA LEU A 56 14.85 21.28 -39.17
C LEU A 56 14.39 22.54 -38.41
N ALA A 57 14.83 23.74 -38.81
CA ALA A 57 14.52 24.99 -38.10
C ALA A 57 13.02 25.34 -38.03
N SER A 58 12.20 24.79 -38.92
CA SER A 58 10.74 24.97 -38.91
C SER A 58 9.99 23.88 -38.14
N ALA A 59 10.68 22.90 -37.55
CA ALA A 59 10.04 21.84 -36.81
C ALA A 59 9.56 22.35 -35.45
N GLU A 60 8.30 22.06 -35.10
CA GLU A 60 7.75 22.34 -33.77
C GLU A 60 7.47 21.07 -32.99
N THR A 61 7.28 19.95 -33.68
CA THR A 61 7.03 18.64 -33.08
C THR A 61 8.01 17.56 -33.53
N LEU A 62 8.01 16.43 -32.83
CA LEU A 62 8.81 15.27 -33.20
C LEU A 62 8.36 14.69 -34.54
N ALA A 63 7.06 14.70 -34.84
CA ALA A 63 6.55 14.32 -36.15
C ALA A 63 7.06 15.24 -37.27
N ASP A 64 7.18 16.55 -37.03
CA ASP A 64 7.77 17.49 -38.00
C ASP A 64 9.23 17.14 -38.29
N VAL A 65 10.02 16.84 -37.25
CA VAL A 65 11.42 16.40 -37.39
C VAL A 65 11.51 15.13 -38.24
N VAL A 66 10.70 14.12 -37.92
CA VAL A 66 10.66 12.85 -38.68
C VAL A 66 10.25 13.10 -40.13
N ALA A 67 9.24 13.94 -40.37
CA ALA A 67 8.79 14.27 -41.71
C ALA A 67 9.89 14.96 -42.52
N LEU A 68 10.54 15.97 -41.96
CA LEU A 68 11.62 16.72 -42.60
C LEU A 68 12.84 15.84 -42.91
N LEU A 69 13.27 14.99 -41.98
CA LEU A 69 14.37 14.04 -42.23
C LEU A 69 14.08 13.09 -43.40
N ASN A 70 12.83 12.66 -43.56
CA ASN A 70 12.39 11.82 -44.68
C ASN A 70 12.27 12.59 -46.02
N THR A 71 12.40 13.92 -46.03
CA THR A 71 12.48 14.71 -47.28
C THR A 71 13.88 14.77 -47.89
N SER A 72 14.88 14.15 -47.24
CA SER A 72 16.29 14.18 -47.65
C SER A 72 16.56 13.62 -49.05
N GLY A 73 15.69 12.74 -49.56
CA GLY A 73 15.79 12.16 -50.91
C GLY A 73 16.91 11.11 -51.07
N ILE A 74 17.58 10.74 -49.98
CA ILE A 74 18.58 9.66 -49.93
C ILE A 74 17.98 8.41 -49.28
N ALA A 75 18.73 7.30 -49.29
CA ALA A 75 18.26 6.02 -48.76
C ALA A 75 18.36 5.95 -47.22
N ILE A 76 17.83 6.96 -46.53
CA ILE A 76 17.69 7.01 -45.07
C ILE A 76 16.22 7.28 -44.74
N SER A 77 15.68 6.48 -43.84
CA SER A 77 14.32 6.64 -43.30
C SER A 77 14.36 6.95 -41.81
N ALA A 78 13.70 8.03 -41.41
CA ALA A 78 13.48 8.39 -40.01
C ALA A 78 12.10 7.94 -39.55
N ARG A 79 11.98 7.49 -38.29
CA ARG A 79 10.70 7.21 -37.63
C ARG A 79 10.81 7.41 -36.11
N ILE A 80 9.67 7.40 -35.42
CA ILE A 80 9.66 7.26 -33.96
C ILE A 80 10.24 5.88 -33.60
N ASN A 81 11.09 5.83 -32.58
CA ASN A 81 11.74 4.59 -32.16
C ASN A 81 10.75 3.58 -31.56
N ALA A 82 11.19 2.33 -31.40
CA ALA A 82 10.32 1.26 -30.91
C ALA A 82 9.80 1.52 -29.48
N ALA A 83 10.59 2.21 -28.66
CA ALA A 83 10.27 2.58 -27.28
C ALA A 83 9.31 3.77 -27.16
N ARG A 84 8.96 4.44 -28.27
CA ARG A 84 8.09 5.62 -28.34
C ARG A 84 8.59 6.82 -27.52
N ASN A 85 9.89 6.91 -27.26
CA ASN A 85 10.50 7.97 -26.46
C ASN A 85 11.53 8.81 -27.25
N GLY A 86 11.76 8.49 -28.53
CA GLY A 86 12.74 9.16 -29.38
C GLY A 86 12.55 8.85 -30.86
N ILE A 87 13.62 9.04 -31.64
CA ILE A 87 13.66 8.80 -33.09
C ILE A 87 14.73 7.78 -33.47
N GLU A 88 14.47 7.05 -34.54
CA GLU A 88 15.43 6.13 -35.14
C GLU A 88 15.60 6.48 -36.62
N LEU A 89 16.84 6.54 -37.08
CA LEU A 89 17.20 6.63 -38.49
C LEU A 89 17.73 5.27 -38.95
N SER A 90 17.24 4.79 -40.09
CA SER A 90 17.67 3.54 -40.71
C SER A 90 18.12 3.79 -42.14
N ASP A 91 19.31 3.30 -42.48
CA ASP A 91 19.76 3.17 -43.86
C ASP A 91 18.93 2.09 -44.57
N THR A 92 18.46 2.40 -45.77
CA THR A 92 17.67 1.50 -46.63
C THR A 92 18.36 1.22 -47.96
N SER A 93 19.59 1.68 -48.15
CA SER A 93 20.37 1.49 -49.38
C SER A 93 20.79 0.04 -49.60
N GLY A 94 20.93 -0.73 -48.52
CA GLY A 94 21.48 -2.09 -48.52
C GLY A 94 23.00 -2.14 -48.74
N ALA A 95 23.66 -0.99 -48.88
CA ALA A 95 25.11 -0.92 -49.06
C ALA A 95 25.85 -1.09 -47.73
N THR A 96 27.03 -1.70 -47.78
CA THR A 96 27.90 -1.88 -46.61
C THR A 96 29.26 -1.20 -46.76
N ALA A 97 29.53 -0.59 -47.91
CA ALA A 97 30.83 -0.04 -48.28
C ALA A 97 31.24 1.21 -47.47
N SER A 98 30.27 2.03 -47.08
CA SER A 98 30.49 3.23 -46.25
C SER A 98 29.77 3.13 -44.90
N ASN A 99 30.13 4.02 -43.98
CA ASN A 99 29.43 4.22 -42.71
C ASN A 99 28.10 4.95 -42.93
N LEU A 100 27.15 4.75 -42.02
CA LEU A 100 26.04 5.68 -41.85
C LEU A 100 26.60 6.90 -41.12
N ILE A 101 26.46 8.09 -41.72
CA ILE A 101 26.96 9.34 -41.13
C ILE A 101 25.81 10.31 -40.93
N VAL A 102 25.62 10.73 -39.68
CA VAL A 102 24.71 11.80 -39.28
C VAL A 102 25.54 12.81 -38.49
N ALA A 103 25.63 14.03 -38.99
CA ALA A 103 26.49 15.05 -38.42
C ALA A 103 25.77 16.41 -38.32
N ASP A 104 26.24 17.23 -37.39
CA ASP A 104 25.80 18.62 -37.26
C ASP A 104 26.20 19.41 -38.51
N ALA A 105 25.22 20.04 -39.18
CA ALA A 105 25.44 20.94 -40.31
C ALA A 105 25.18 22.41 -39.93
N ASP A 106 25.15 22.69 -38.62
CA ASP A 106 24.82 23.98 -38.04
C ASP A 106 25.65 24.27 -36.78
N ALA A 107 25.49 25.48 -36.25
CA ALA A 107 26.12 25.90 -35.00
C ALA A 107 25.29 25.52 -33.75
N THR A 108 24.06 25.07 -33.93
CA THR A 108 23.15 24.66 -32.85
C THR A 108 23.34 23.21 -32.43
N HIS A 109 24.23 22.47 -33.10
CA HIS A 109 24.54 21.08 -32.82
C HIS A 109 23.28 20.21 -32.84
N THR A 110 22.47 20.35 -33.89
CA THR A 110 21.15 19.71 -33.99
C THR A 110 21.18 18.19 -33.97
N ALA A 111 22.12 17.56 -34.68
CA ALA A 111 22.25 16.10 -34.67
C ALA A 111 22.70 15.58 -33.31
N THR A 112 23.61 16.31 -32.65
CA THR A 112 24.04 16.01 -31.28
C THR A 112 22.91 16.18 -30.29
N THR A 113 22.11 17.26 -30.39
CA THR A 113 20.97 17.55 -29.51
C THR A 113 19.85 16.53 -29.65
N LEU A 114 19.62 16.02 -30.86
CA LEU A 114 18.67 14.93 -31.13
C LEU A 114 19.22 13.54 -30.78
N HIS A 115 20.46 13.44 -30.28
CA HIS A 115 21.16 12.19 -29.97
C HIS A 115 21.28 11.22 -31.16
N ILE A 116 21.28 11.72 -32.39
CA ILE A 116 21.35 10.91 -33.63
C ILE A 116 22.69 11.01 -34.35
N ALA A 117 23.64 11.80 -33.83
CA ALA A 117 24.96 11.94 -34.42
C ALA A 117 25.71 10.59 -34.44
N VAL A 118 26.17 10.15 -35.61
CA VAL A 118 26.85 8.86 -35.80
C VAL A 118 27.82 8.93 -36.98
N ASN A 119 28.92 8.17 -36.91
CA ASN A 119 29.81 7.90 -38.04
C ASN A 119 30.38 6.49 -37.89
N ASP A 120 29.53 5.50 -38.09
CA ASP A 120 29.87 4.11 -37.83
C ASP A 120 29.32 3.17 -38.90
N ALA A 121 29.89 1.97 -38.95
CA ALA A 121 29.46 0.90 -39.82
C ALA A 121 28.15 0.23 -39.31
N VAL A 122 27.17 1.02 -38.91
CA VAL A 122 25.83 0.59 -38.47
C VAL A 122 24.77 0.79 -39.55
N GLN A 123 23.67 0.03 -39.50
CA GLN A 123 22.50 0.25 -40.39
C GLN A 123 21.49 1.22 -39.77
N ARG A 124 21.56 1.44 -38.47
CA ARG A 124 20.57 2.20 -37.69
C ARG A 124 21.25 3.01 -36.60
N VAL A 125 20.69 4.16 -36.28
CA VAL A 125 20.99 4.96 -35.09
C VAL A 125 19.67 5.30 -34.39
N ASP A 126 19.60 5.04 -33.09
CA ASP A 126 18.47 5.35 -32.23
C ASP A 126 18.89 6.47 -31.27
N SER A 127 18.06 7.48 -31.10
CA SER A 127 18.33 8.58 -30.15
C SER A 127 18.28 8.15 -28.69
N GLY A 128 17.69 6.98 -28.41
CA GLY A 128 17.15 6.64 -27.11
C GLY A 128 16.08 7.64 -26.67
N SER A 129 15.79 7.70 -25.38
CA SER A 129 14.89 8.70 -24.81
C SER A 129 15.34 10.14 -25.06
N LEU A 130 14.45 10.95 -25.63
CA LEU A 130 14.57 12.41 -25.69
C LEU A 130 13.96 13.11 -24.46
N ALA A 131 13.61 12.33 -23.42
CA ALA A 131 13.10 12.82 -22.14
C ALA A 131 11.89 13.75 -22.28
N LEU A 132 10.78 13.21 -22.81
CA LEU A 132 9.50 13.91 -22.81
C LEU A 132 9.06 14.17 -21.36
N GLN A 133 8.74 15.43 -21.06
CA GLN A 133 8.18 15.80 -19.76
C GLN A 133 6.78 15.18 -19.60
N VAL A 134 6.64 14.36 -18.57
CA VAL A 134 5.37 13.72 -18.18
C VAL A 134 4.87 14.24 -16.82
N VAL A 135 5.76 14.83 -16.02
CA VAL A 135 5.43 15.50 -14.75
C VAL A 135 5.63 17.01 -14.89
N HIS A 136 4.57 17.75 -14.59
CA HIS A 136 4.52 19.20 -14.55
C HIS A 136 4.17 19.67 -13.14
N GLU A 137 4.34 20.97 -12.86
CA GLU A 137 3.92 21.55 -11.58
C GLU A 137 2.42 21.42 -11.33
N ASN A 138 1.59 21.43 -12.39
CA ASN A 138 0.14 21.23 -12.27
C ASN A 138 -0.28 19.75 -12.26
N THR A 139 0.67 18.80 -12.36
CA THR A 139 0.36 17.37 -12.23
C THR A 139 -0.20 17.12 -10.84
N THR A 140 -1.39 16.54 -10.75
CA THR A 140 -2.05 16.28 -9.48
C THR A 140 -1.38 15.14 -8.73
N LEU A 141 -1.32 15.22 -7.41
CA LEU A 141 -0.80 14.14 -6.56
C LEU A 141 -1.64 12.87 -6.66
N ALA A 142 -2.92 12.98 -7.01
CA ALA A 142 -3.80 11.83 -7.24
C ALA A 142 -3.46 11.07 -8.54
N SER A 143 -2.93 11.76 -9.56
CA SER A 143 -2.57 11.14 -10.83
C SER A 143 -1.20 10.43 -10.82
N LEU A 144 -0.36 10.68 -9.81
CA LEU A 144 0.94 10.02 -9.68
C LEU A 144 0.80 8.52 -9.37
N ASN A 145 1.89 7.77 -9.54
CA ASN A 145 1.97 6.33 -9.27
C ASN A 145 0.89 5.53 -9.98
N GLN A 146 0.75 5.75 -11.30
CA GLN A 146 -0.25 5.09 -12.14
C GLN A 146 -1.70 5.37 -11.69
N GLY A 147 -1.95 6.54 -11.07
CA GLY A 147 -3.27 6.92 -10.55
C GLY A 147 -3.60 6.38 -9.17
N ARG A 148 -2.67 5.66 -8.51
CA ARG A 148 -2.79 5.30 -7.08
C ARG A 148 -2.68 6.53 -6.18
N GLY A 149 -2.01 7.56 -6.69
CA GLY A 149 -1.77 8.81 -6.02
C GLY A 149 -0.66 8.73 -4.96
N VAL A 150 -0.49 9.85 -4.25
CA VAL A 150 0.46 9.98 -3.13
C VAL A 150 -0.30 9.92 -1.81
N ARG A 151 0.13 9.04 -0.90
CA ARG A 151 -0.44 8.96 0.44
C ARG A 151 -0.25 10.29 1.16
N ARG A 152 -1.32 10.83 1.73
CA ARG A 152 -1.27 12.07 2.52
C ARG A 152 -0.75 11.79 3.93
N SER A 153 0.55 11.98 4.14
CA SER A 153 1.23 11.93 5.45
C SER A 153 2.25 13.07 5.53
N SER A 154 3.22 12.96 6.43
CA SER A 154 4.37 13.87 6.52
C SER A 154 5.66 13.13 6.31
N PHE A 155 6.68 13.83 5.83
CA PHE A 155 8.05 13.33 5.70
C PHE A 155 9.03 14.44 6.06
N PHE A 156 10.29 14.07 6.27
CA PHE A 156 11.36 14.99 6.63
C PHE A 156 12.50 14.93 5.65
N ILE A 157 13.06 16.09 5.34
CA ILE A 157 14.28 16.25 4.55
C ILE A 157 15.35 16.79 5.50
N THR A 158 16.52 16.16 5.50
CA THR A 158 17.71 16.63 6.22
C THR A 158 18.76 17.02 5.20
N ASP A 159 19.22 18.25 5.24
CA ASP A 159 20.24 18.75 4.30
C ASP A 159 21.65 18.26 4.66
N THR A 160 22.62 18.66 3.84
CA THR A 160 24.03 18.28 3.99
C THR A 160 24.71 18.92 5.20
N ASN A 161 24.11 19.97 5.79
CA ASN A 161 24.53 20.61 7.04
C ASN A 161 23.87 19.97 8.28
N GLY A 162 22.92 19.06 8.10
CA GLY A 162 22.17 18.40 9.18
C GLY A 162 20.94 19.18 9.64
N MET A 163 20.54 20.25 8.95
CA MET A 163 19.29 20.95 9.21
C MET A 163 18.12 20.13 8.67
N ARG A 164 17.06 19.99 9.47
CA ARG A 164 15.91 19.16 9.15
C ARG A 164 14.66 20.02 8.93
N GLY A 165 14.01 19.85 7.79
CA GLY A 165 12.71 20.42 7.46
C GLY A 165 11.65 19.32 7.35
N GLY A 166 10.40 19.64 7.67
CA GLY A 166 9.28 18.71 7.60
C GLY A 166 8.23 19.20 6.61
N VAL A 167 7.77 18.31 5.74
CA VAL A 167 6.68 18.55 4.80
C VAL A 167 5.47 17.74 5.27
N SER A 168 4.30 18.37 5.36
CA SER A 168 3.06 17.71 5.80
C SER A 168 1.92 17.92 4.81
N LEU A 169 1.43 16.83 4.22
CA LEU A 169 0.25 16.86 3.32
C LEU A 169 -1.08 16.81 4.06
N LEU A 170 -1.04 16.53 5.37
CA LEU A 170 -2.22 16.52 6.23
C LEU A 170 -2.73 17.94 6.53
N THR A 171 -1.84 18.93 6.49
CA THR A 171 -2.13 20.31 6.94
C THR A 171 -1.90 21.38 5.88
N SER A 172 -1.13 21.09 4.82
CA SER A 172 -0.77 22.08 3.79
C SER A 172 -1.85 22.37 2.76
N GLY A 173 -2.78 21.44 2.52
CA GLY A 173 -3.72 21.54 1.40
C GLY A 173 -3.11 21.31 0.02
N ALA A 174 -1.87 20.83 -0.08
CA ALA A 174 -1.22 20.55 -1.37
C ALA A 174 -2.00 19.52 -2.21
N GLU A 175 -2.20 19.80 -3.48
CA GLU A 175 -2.92 18.97 -4.45
C GLU A 175 -2.07 18.60 -5.67
N THR A 176 -1.00 19.35 -5.93
CA THR A 176 -0.16 19.23 -7.13
C THR A 176 1.32 19.04 -6.80
N VAL A 177 2.10 18.61 -7.79
CA VAL A 177 3.57 18.51 -7.70
C VAL A 177 4.20 19.88 -7.44
N GLY A 178 3.67 20.94 -8.04
CA GLY A 178 4.09 22.33 -7.80
C GLY A 178 3.93 22.72 -6.34
N ASP A 179 2.79 22.38 -5.72
CA ASP A 179 2.59 22.64 -4.28
C ASP A 179 3.64 21.92 -3.42
N ILE A 180 4.05 20.70 -3.80
CA ILE A 180 5.12 19.97 -3.10
C ILE A 180 6.46 20.69 -3.26
N ILE A 181 6.79 21.13 -4.48
CA ILE A 181 8.01 21.87 -4.77
C ILE A 181 8.05 23.16 -3.93
N ASP A 182 6.97 23.92 -3.90
CA ASP A 182 6.85 25.15 -3.12
C ASP A 182 6.96 24.89 -1.61
N LEU A 183 6.33 23.82 -1.11
CA LEU A 183 6.45 23.42 0.29
C LEU A 183 7.88 23.06 0.67
N ILE A 184 8.61 22.36 -0.20
CA ILE A 184 10.01 21.99 0.05
C ILE A 184 10.90 23.24 -0.01
N ASN A 185 10.73 24.08 -1.02
CA ASN A 185 11.51 25.31 -1.20
C ASN A 185 11.21 26.37 -0.12
N GLY A 186 10.03 26.31 0.50
CA GLY A 186 9.67 27.14 1.65
C GLY A 186 10.31 26.71 2.97
N LEU A 187 11.00 25.57 3.02
CA LEU A 187 11.69 25.11 4.22
C LEU A 187 12.98 25.92 4.43
N ASN A 188 13.33 26.18 5.70
CA ASN A 188 14.60 26.81 6.05
C ASN A 188 15.76 25.79 6.09
N ILE A 189 15.98 25.08 4.98
CA ILE A 189 17.07 24.11 4.75
C ILE A 189 17.76 24.42 3.43
N ALA A 190 19.01 23.97 3.26
CA ALA A 190 19.78 24.22 2.04
C ALA A 190 19.51 23.18 0.94
N VAL A 191 18.24 23.02 0.57
CA VAL A 191 17.79 22.10 -0.49
C VAL A 191 16.85 22.86 -1.44
N GLU A 192 17.09 22.73 -2.74
CA GLU A 192 16.19 23.21 -3.79
C GLU A 192 15.44 22.02 -4.39
N ALA A 193 14.12 22.11 -4.45
CA ALA A 193 13.26 21.19 -5.20
C ALA A 193 12.87 21.80 -6.54
N ARG A 194 12.88 20.98 -7.60
CA ARG A 194 12.37 21.33 -8.93
C ARG A 194 11.97 20.06 -9.69
N ILE A 195 11.34 20.21 -10.86
CA ILE A 195 11.19 19.09 -11.78
C ILE A 195 12.58 18.62 -12.26
N ASN A 196 12.78 17.31 -12.31
CA ASN A 196 14.04 16.69 -12.71
C ASN A 196 14.33 16.87 -14.21
N ASP A 197 15.57 16.60 -14.58
CA ASP A 197 16.08 16.85 -15.93
C ASP A 197 15.46 15.95 -17.00
N THR A 198 14.90 14.81 -16.60
CA THR A 198 14.14 13.86 -17.43
C THR A 198 12.66 14.25 -17.54
N GLY A 199 12.15 15.13 -16.67
CA GLY A 199 10.77 15.64 -16.67
C GLY A 199 9.74 14.65 -16.17
N ASP A 200 10.13 13.68 -15.35
CA ASP A 200 9.30 12.56 -14.91
C ASP A 200 9.26 12.39 -13.38
N GLY A 201 9.85 13.33 -12.63
CA GLY A 201 9.91 13.32 -11.17
C GLY A 201 10.37 14.64 -10.56
N ILE A 202 10.50 14.64 -9.24
CA ILE A 202 11.04 15.78 -8.46
C ILE A 202 12.53 15.53 -8.21
N LEU A 203 13.37 16.53 -8.46
CA LEU A 203 14.76 16.55 -8.08
C LEU A 203 14.95 17.39 -6.83
N LEU A 204 15.64 16.84 -5.83
CA LEU A 204 16.16 17.58 -4.69
C LEU A 204 17.65 17.82 -4.90
N LEU A 205 18.07 19.08 -4.87
CA LEU A 205 19.42 19.53 -5.11
C LEU A 205 19.99 20.19 -3.85
N ASP A 206 21.19 19.78 -3.45
CA ASP A 206 21.92 20.46 -2.37
C ASP A 206 22.41 21.84 -2.82
N THR A 207 22.11 22.86 -2.00
CA THR A 207 22.62 24.23 -2.20
C THR A 207 23.65 24.63 -1.14
N ALA A 208 23.89 23.79 -0.13
CA ALA A 208 24.86 24.07 0.94
C ALA A 208 26.30 23.68 0.57
N GLY A 209 26.51 22.68 -0.28
CA GLY A 209 27.83 22.13 -0.59
C GLY A 209 28.45 21.36 0.58
N GLY A 210 27.63 20.82 1.48
CA GLY A 210 28.10 20.04 2.62
C GLY A 210 28.59 18.65 2.22
N SER A 211 29.43 18.03 3.05
CA SER A 211 30.02 16.72 2.76
C SER A 211 29.11 15.53 3.12
N ARG A 212 27.99 15.78 3.82
CA ARG A 212 27.00 14.74 4.16
C ARG A 212 26.05 14.54 2.98
N LYS A 213 25.27 13.46 3.03
CA LYS A 213 24.18 13.24 2.09
C LYS A 213 22.92 13.97 2.56
N ILE A 214 22.09 14.42 1.61
CA ILE A 214 20.70 14.73 1.90
C ILE A 214 20.02 13.41 2.28
N THR A 215 19.18 13.42 3.30
CA THR A 215 18.38 12.25 3.68
C THR A 215 16.91 12.62 3.78
N VAL A 216 16.07 11.78 3.19
CA VAL A 216 14.62 11.90 3.26
C VAL A 216 14.07 10.71 4.04
N THR A 217 13.19 10.97 5.00
CA THR A 217 12.63 9.95 5.89
C THR A 217 11.13 10.17 6.07
N GLU A 218 10.37 9.08 6.16
CA GLU A 218 8.95 9.14 6.49
C GLU A 218 8.70 9.61 7.92
N SER A 219 7.55 10.24 8.15
CA SER A 219 7.02 10.45 9.49
C SER A 219 6.06 9.32 9.87
N GLY A 220 6.45 8.52 10.86
CA GLY A 220 5.63 7.40 11.35
C GLY A 220 5.52 6.27 10.32
N THR A 221 4.29 5.82 10.04
CA THR A 221 3.98 4.76 9.07
C THR A 221 3.50 5.32 7.72
N GLY A 222 3.88 6.56 7.40
CA GLY A 222 3.60 7.18 6.10
C GLY A 222 4.41 6.55 4.96
N THR A 223 3.97 6.81 3.73
CA THR A 223 4.68 6.45 2.49
C THR A 223 4.80 7.66 1.55
N THR A 224 4.63 8.88 2.05
CA THR A 224 4.52 10.08 1.19
C THR A 224 5.81 10.34 0.40
N ALA A 225 6.97 10.23 1.04
CA ALA A 225 8.24 10.38 0.35
C ALA A 225 8.52 9.20 -0.58
N ALA A 226 8.12 7.98 -0.20
CA ALA A 226 8.24 6.81 -1.07
C ALA A 226 7.39 6.95 -2.34
N ASP A 227 6.13 7.38 -2.18
CA ASP A 227 5.18 7.61 -3.27
C ASP A 227 5.61 8.78 -4.18
N LEU A 228 6.50 9.66 -3.73
CA LEU A 228 7.12 10.72 -4.53
C LEU A 228 8.48 10.31 -5.12
N ASN A 229 8.92 9.06 -4.87
CA ASN A 229 10.26 8.56 -5.17
C ASN A 229 11.41 9.37 -4.54
N LEU A 230 11.14 10.08 -3.43
CA LEU A 230 12.13 10.90 -2.73
C LEU A 230 12.75 10.21 -1.52
N LEU A 231 12.21 9.07 -1.07
CA LEU A 231 12.67 8.38 0.13
C LEU A 231 14.08 7.80 -0.06
N GLY A 232 15.02 8.17 0.82
CA GLY A 232 16.36 7.60 0.82
C GLY A 232 17.47 8.62 1.08
N GLU A 233 18.68 8.31 0.61
CA GLU A 233 19.84 9.20 0.70
C GLU A 233 20.25 9.71 -0.69
N SER A 234 20.83 10.90 -0.74
CA SER A 234 21.35 11.46 -1.98
C SER A 234 22.53 10.67 -2.54
N THR A 235 22.71 10.83 -3.85
CA THR A 235 23.91 10.43 -4.59
C THR A 235 24.63 11.66 -5.11
N LEU A 236 25.94 11.52 -5.34
CA LEU A 236 26.76 12.62 -5.85
C LEU A 236 26.76 12.57 -7.38
N VAL A 237 26.26 13.63 -8.01
CA VAL A 237 26.17 13.76 -9.47
C VAL A 237 26.83 15.07 -9.89
N ASN A 238 27.49 15.07 -11.04
CA ASN A 238 28.09 16.29 -11.59
C ASN A 238 27.02 17.11 -12.31
N ILE A 239 26.69 18.28 -11.78
CA ILE A 239 25.78 19.25 -12.40
C ILE A 239 26.59 20.49 -12.76
N GLY A 240 26.67 20.82 -14.06
CA GLY A 240 27.46 21.96 -14.53
C GLY A 240 28.97 21.86 -14.20
N GLY A 241 29.51 20.63 -14.11
CA GLY A 241 30.90 20.39 -13.74
C GLY A 241 31.20 20.48 -12.23
N THR A 242 30.18 20.70 -11.40
CA THR A 242 30.30 20.70 -9.94
C THR A 242 29.69 19.43 -9.37
N PRO A 243 30.39 18.70 -8.47
CA PRO A 243 29.79 17.56 -7.79
C PRO A 243 28.76 18.03 -6.76
N THR A 244 27.51 17.62 -6.95
CA THR A 244 26.36 18.05 -6.14
C THR A 244 25.60 16.84 -5.62
N GLN A 245 25.15 16.90 -4.36
CA GLN A 245 24.29 15.86 -3.79
C GLN A 245 22.87 16.02 -4.33
N VAL A 246 22.30 14.93 -4.86
CA VAL A 246 20.95 14.91 -5.41
C VAL A 246 20.14 13.68 -5.00
N ILE A 247 18.84 13.88 -4.82
CA ILE A 247 17.84 12.81 -4.80
C ILE A 247 16.96 13.04 -6.03
N ASP A 248 16.94 12.07 -6.93
CA ASP A 248 16.14 12.12 -8.15
C ASP A 248 14.94 11.19 -8.01
N GLY A 249 13.75 11.78 -7.91
CA GLY A 249 12.47 11.09 -7.86
C GLY A 249 11.94 10.63 -9.22
N SER A 250 12.82 10.43 -10.20
CA SER A 250 12.52 9.89 -11.52
C SER A 250 11.64 8.63 -11.43
N THR A 251 10.55 8.63 -12.20
CA THR A 251 9.70 7.43 -12.37
C THR A 251 10.27 6.47 -13.41
N THR A 252 11.20 6.93 -14.26
CA THR A 252 11.97 6.09 -15.17
C THR A 252 13.06 5.36 -14.41
N ALA A 253 13.08 4.03 -14.53
CA ALA A 253 14.14 3.20 -13.98
C ALA A 253 15.17 2.85 -15.06
N THR A 254 16.45 3.16 -14.79
CA THR A 254 17.57 2.73 -15.65
C THR A 254 18.23 1.48 -15.06
N LEU A 255 18.39 0.45 -15.88
CA LEU A 255 19.11 -0.78 -15.53
C LEU A 255 20.42 -0.83 -16.30
N THR A 256 21.52 -1.07 -15.60
CA THR A 256 22.85 -1.24 -16.19
C THR A 256 23.19 -2.72 -16.13
N LEU A 257 23.60 -3.27 -17.28
CA LEU A 257 24.02 -4.66 -17.40
C LEU A 257 25.53 -4.70 -17.68
N ASP A 258 26.20 -5.64 -17.03
CA ASP A 258 27.58 -6.02 -17.31
C ASP A 258 27.66 -7.09 -18.40
N ALA A 259 28.84 -7.30 -18.97
CA ALA A 259 29.04 -8.21 -20.10
C ALA A 259 28.70 -9.68 -19.79
N ASP A 260 28.79 -10.08 -18.52
CA ASP A 260 28.55 -11.45 -18.06
C ASP A 260 27.10 -11.67 -17.58
N ASP A 261 26.27 -10.62 -17.54
CA ASP A 261 24.89 -10.72 -17.08
C ASP A 261 24.03 -11.57 -18.02
N THR A 262 23.22 -12.44 -17.43
CA THR A 262 22.29 -13.31 -18.14
C THR A 262 20.88 -12.72 -18.18
N LEU A 263 20.00 -13.32 -19.00
CA LEU A 263 18.57 -12.99 -18.96
C LEU A 263 17.95 -13.23 -17.57
N GLN A 264 18.47 -14.18 -16.80
CA GLN A 264 17.99 -14.44 -15.45
C GLN A 264 18.41 -13.33 -14.49
N ASP A 265 19.61 -12.78 -14.66
CA ASP A 265 20.11 -11.64 -13.87
C ASP A 265 19.30 -10.38 -14.18
N LEU A 266 18.98 -10.14 -15.46
CA LEU A 266 18.08 -9.06 -15.85
C LEU A 266 16.68 -9.20 -15.21
N VAL A 267 16.12 -10.42 -15.20
CA VAL A 267 14.82 -10.68 -14.55
C VAL A 267 14.90 -10.42 -13.04
N ALA A 268 15.98 -10.86 -12.37
CA ALA A 268 16.18 -10.60 -10.96
C ALA A 268 16.29 -9.10 -10.68
N MET A 269 17.09 -8.37 -11.46
CA MET A 269 17.23 -6.92 -11.33
C MET A 269 15.90 -6.17 -11.49
N ILE A 270 15.05 -6.56 -12.44
CA ILE A 270 13.73 -5.93 -12.62
C ILE A 270 12.84 -6.19 -11.41
N ASN A 271 12.74 -7.44 -10.97
CA ASN A 271 11.85 -7.83 -9.88
C ASN A 271 12.32 -7.27 -8.53
N ASP A 272 13.62 -7.22 -8.26
CA ASP A 272 14.21 -6.70 -7.02
C ASP A 272 14.04 -5.18 -6.88
N ARG A 273 13.93 -4.46 -8.00
CA ARG A 273 13.67 -3.02 -8.03
C ARG A 273 12.21 -2.64 -7.72
N ASN A 274 11.29 -3.62 -7.67
CA ASN A 274 9.87 -3.41 -7.38
C ASN A 274 9.22 -2.28 -8.22
N LEU A 275 9.46 -2.30 -9.53
CA LEU A 275 9.06 -1.23 -10.46
C LEU A 275 7.57 -1.25 -10.83
N GLY A 276 6.74 -2.07 -10.16
CA GLY A 276 5.38 -2.39 -10.61
C GLY A 276 5.36 -3.23 -11.89
N ILE A 277 6.44 -3.98 -12.15
CA ILE A 277 6.64 -4.80 -13.33
C ILE A 277 7.12 -6.18 -12.89
N ALA A 278 6.40 -7.22 -13.31
CA ALA A 278 6.81 -8.61 -13.15
C ALA A 278 7.55 -9.09 -14.41
N ALA A 279 8.81 -9.49 -14.24
CA ALA A 279 9.64 -10.08 -15.28
C ALA A 279 9.77 -11.59 -15.13
N SER A 280 9.75 -12.33 -16.24
CA SER A 280 9.98 -13.78 -16.26
C SER A 280 10.64 -14.25 -17.57
N VAL A 281 11.32 -15.40 -17.52
CA VAL A 281 11.87 -16.06 -18.72
C VAL A 281 10.90 -17.12 -19.21
N LEU A 282 10.51 -17.01 -20.49
CA LEU A 282 9.72 -17.99 -21.21
C LEU A 282 10.63 -18.81 -22.13
N ARG A 283 10.37 -20.12 -22.24
CA ARG A 283 11.02 -21.01 -23.21
C ARG A 283 10.04 -21.36 -24.34
N SER A 284 10.29 -20.87 -25.56
CA SER A 284 9.47 -21.12 -26.76
C SER A 284 9.64 -22.52 -27.37
N GLY A 285 10.61 -23.30 -26.88
CA GLY A 285 10.76 -24.73 -27.20
C GLY A 285 11.34 -25.07 -28.58
N SER A 286 11.57 -24.10 -29.47
CA SER A 286 12.15 -24.31 -30.81
C SER A 286 13.10 -23.18 -31.24
N GLY A 287 14.10 -23.52 -32.07
CA GLY A 287 15.11 -22.61 -32.63
C GLY A 287 16.37 -22.39 -31.77
N ASP A 288 17.36 -21.71 -32.34
CA ASP A 288 18.68 -21.44 -31.71
C ASP A 288 18.60 -20.42 -30.56
N THR A 289 17.51 -19.65 -30.48
CA THR A 289 17.20 -18.73 -29.38
C THR A 289 15.86 -19.13 -28.74
N PRO A 290 15.79 -20.14 -27.86
CA PRO A 290 14.52 -20.61 -27.33
C PRO A 290 14.01 -19.79 -26.15
N TYR A 291 14.79 -18.83 -25.63
CA TYR A 291 14.43 -18.05 -24.45
C TYR A 291 13.94 -16.65 -24.85
N ARG A 292 12.88 -16.19 -24.20
CA ARG A 292 12.29 -14.85 -24.34
C ARG A 292 12.04 -14.29 -22.95
N ILE A 293 12.24 -12.99 -22.75
CA ILE A 293 11.79 -12.31 -21.54
C ILE A 293 10.34 -11.85 -21.74
N SER A 294 9.53 -12.00 -20.70
CA SER A 294 8.16 -11.51 -20.63
C SER A 294 8.08 -10.48 -19.51
N LEU A 295 7.58 -9.30 -19.83
CA LEU A 295 7.33 -8.22 -18.88
C LEU A 295 5.82 -8.00 -18.79
N VAL A 296 5.30 -7.92 -17.58
CA VAL A 296 3.89 -7.70 -17.30
C VAL A 296 3.78 -6.57 -16.28
N SER A 297 3.01 -5.53 -16.60
CA SER A 297 2.65 -4.51 -15.61
C SER A 297 1.81 -5.14 -14.50
N GLU A 298 2.14 -4.84 -13.25
CA GLU A 298 1.32 -5.21 -12.10
C GLU A 298 0.10 -4.28 -11.95
N GLU A 299 0.15 -3.11 -12.60
CA GLU A 299 -0.95 -2.16 -12.68
C GLU A 299 -1.90 -2.50 -13.83
N THR A 300 -3.20 -2.33 -13.58
CA THR A 300 -4.27 -2.56 -14.56
C THR A 300 -4.67 -1.27 -15.26
N GLY A 301 -5.37 -1.40 -16.39
CA GLY A 301 -5.92 -0.24 -17.10
C GLY A 301 -4.91 0.42 -18.02
N ALA A 302 -5.22 1.62 -18.48
CA ALA A 302 -4.35 2.46 -19.29
C ALA A 302 -3.12 2.95 -18.49
N SER A 303 -3.27 3.13 -17.17
CA SER A 303 -2.17 3.54 -16.28
C SER A 303 -1.04 2.51 -16.18
N GLY A 304 -1.29 1.25 -16.57
CA GLY A 304 -0.28 0.20 -16.67
C GLY A 304 0.53 0.23 -17.97
N GLU A 305 0.46 1.31 -18.76
CA GLU A 305 1.28 1.47 -19.96
C GLU A 305 2.77 1.46 -19.58
N MET A 306 3.55 0.67 -20.31
CA MET A 306 4.97 0.47 -20.07
C MET A 306 5.75 0.84 -21.32
N LEU A 307 6.71 1.74 -21.17
CA LEU A 307 7.69 2.04 -22.19
C LEU A 307 9.01 1.37 -21.84
N VAL A 308 9.51 0.54 -22.74
CA VAL A 308 10.77 -0.19 -22.55
C VAL A 308 11.75 0.24 -23.64
N ASP A 309 12.79 0.95 -23.23
CA ASP A 309 13.90 1.32 -24.09
C ASP A 309 15.02 0.31 -23.97
N ALA A 310 15.17 -0.51 -25.00
CA ALA A 310 16.23 -1.49 -25.14
C ALA A 310 17.17 -1.15 -26.30
N SER A 311 17.18 0.09 -26.79
CA SER A 311 17.98 0.53 -27.95
C SER A 311 19.48 0.28 -27.80
N LYS A 312 19.99 0.30 -26.56
CA LYS A 312 21.39 -0.01 -26.22
C LYS A 312 21.68 -1.50 -26.07
N LEU A 313 20.65 -2.34 -26.16
CA LEU A 313 20.73 -3.80 -26.06
C LEU A 313 20.32 -4.41 -27.40
N ASN A 314 20.85 -5.60 -27.71
CA ASN A 314 20.37 -6.37 -28.87
C ASN A 314 19.06 -7.13 -28.56
N LEU A 315 18.13 -6.47 -27.87
CA LEU A 315 16.82 -6.99 -27.51
C LEU A 315 15.73 -6.22 -28.24
N SER A 316 14.71 -6.92 -28.73
CA SER A 316 13.51 -6.30 -29.27
C SER A 316 12.28 -6.77 -28.49
N PHE A 317 11.44 -5.80 -28.13
CA PHE A 317 10.20 -6.04 -27.41
C PHE A 317 9.02 -5.92 -28.38
N ARG A 318 8.01 -6.77 -28.17
CA ARG A 318 6.75 -6.72 -28.90
C ARG A 318 5.61 -6.68 -27.91
N GLU A 319 4.80 -5.63 -27.99
CA GLU A 319 3.56 -5.49 -27.22
C GLU A 319 2.57 -6.58 -27.65
N VAL A 320 2.25 -7.51 -26.74
CA VAL A 320 1.28 -8.61 -26.98
C VAL A 320 -0.12 -8.17 -26.58
N VAL A 321 -0.23 -7.43 -25.47
CA VAL A 321 -1.45 -6.85 -24.94
C VAL A 321 -1.12 -5.42 -24.51
N GLY A 322 -1.90 -4.46 -25.00
CA GLY A 322 -1.73 -3.06 -24.64
C GLY A 322 -2.58 -2.63 -23.46
N ALA A 323 -2.00 -1.78 -22.62
CA ALA A 323 -2.66 -1.14 -21.49
C ALA A 323 -3.90 -0.36 -21.96
N ARG A 324 -5.05 -0.65 -21.36
CA ARG A 324 -6.32 0.00 -21.67
C ARG A 324 -7.30 -0.16 -20.53
N ASP A 325 -8.10 0.87 -20.33
CA ASP A 325 -9.21 0.82 -19.37
C ASP A 325 -10.34 -0.06 -19.88
N ALA A 326 -11.09 -0.64 -18.95
CA ALA A 326 -12.36 -1.25 -19.23
C ALA A 326 -13.38 -0.16 -19.58
N LEU A 327 -14.24 -0.44 -20.55
CA LEU A 327 -15.30 0.46 -20.98
C LEU A 327 -16.66 -0.18 -20.71
N LEU A 328 -17.53 0.55 -20.03
CA LEU A 328 -18.93 0.22 -19.82
C LEU A 328 -19.79 1.31 -20.44
N GLN A 329 -20.66 0.92 -21.38
CA GLN A 329 -21.67 1.82 -21.90
C GLN A 329 -23.00 1.56 -21.19
N MET A 330 -23.56 2.59 -20.57
CA MET A 330 -24.85 2.52 -19.91
C MET A 330 -25.89 3.37 -20.64
N GLY A 331 -27.05 2.79 -20.95
CA GLY A 331 -28.14 3.53 -21.59
C GLY A 331 -29.18 2.59 -22.19
N SER A 332 -30.22 3.16 -22.78
CA SER A 332 -31.27 2.35 -23.42
C SER A 332 -30.73 1.60 -24.64
N ALA A 333 -31.07 0.31 -24.73
CA ALA A 333 -30.79 -0.52 -25.90
C ALA A 333 -31.40 0.03 -27.20
N ASP A 334 -32.45 0.86 -27.09
CA ASP A 334 -33.29 1.29 -28.21
C ASP A 334 -32.82 2.60 -28.88
N ALA A 335 -31.78 3.25 -28.36
CA ALA A 335 -31.29 4.53 -28.90
C ALA A 335 -29.74 4.54 -28.99
N PRO A 336 -29.17 4.07 -30.12
CA PRO A 336 -27.73 4.13 -30.36
C PRO A 336 -27.19 5.55 -30.18
N GLY A 337 -26.18 5.71 -29.33
CA GLY A 337 -25.53 7.01 -29.07
C GLY A 337 -26.09 7.82 -27.90
N SER A 338 -27.13 7.33 -27.20
CA SER A 338 -27.66 7.97 -25.98
C SER A 338 -27.08 7.42 -24.66
N GLY A 339 -26.18 6.45 -24.74
CA GLY A 339 -25.54 5.85 -23.57
C GLY A 339 -24.34 6.65 -23.06
N ILE A 340 -24.18 6.70 -21.74
CA ILE A 340 -23.01 7.26 -21.05
C ILE A 340 -21.90 6.22 -21.09
N LEU A 341 -20.72 6.61 -21.58
CA LEU A 341 -19.52 5.78 -21.52
C LEU A 341 -18.84 6.03 -20.18
N ILE A 342 -18.56 4.94 -19.47
CA ILE A 342 -17.86 4.94 -18.19
C ILE A 342 -16.58 4.12 -18.39
N THR A 343 -15.47 4.65 -17.90
CA THR A 343 -14.16 4.01 -17.92
C THR A 343 -13.83 3.50 -16.53
N SER A 344 -13.18 2.35 -16.44
CA SER A 344 -12.56 1.89 -15.20
C SER A 344 -11.18 1.32 -15.47
N PRO A 345 -10.17 1.64 -14.63
CA PRO A 345 -8.84 1.04 -14.76
C PRO A 345 -8.85 -0.46 -14.47
N ASN A 346 -9.92 -0.98 -13.87
CA ASN A 346 -10.09 -2.41 -13.64
C ASN A 346 -11.46 -2.87 -14.18
N ASN A 347 -11.70 -4.18 -14.18
CA ASN A 347 -12.96 -4.74 -14.65
C ASN A 347 -14.16 -4.46 -13.71
N ARG A 348 -13.96 -3.65 -12.66
CA ARG A 348 -14.97 -3.29 -11.67
C ARG A 348 -15.31 -1.80 -11.82
N PHE A 349 -16.59 -1.52 -11.93
CA PHE A 349 -17.13 -0.18 -12.02
C PHE A 349 -17.90 0.06 -10.72
N ASP A 350 -17.28 0.80 -9.82
CA ASP A 350 -17.88 1.22 -8.58
C ASP A 350 -18.72 2.49 -8.80
N SER A 351 -19.85 2.59 -8.10
CA SER A 351 -20.70 3.79 -8.09
C SER A 351 -21.18 4.25 -9.47
N VAL A 352 -21.37 3.30 -10.39
CA VAL A 352 -21.96 3.55 -11.71
C VAL A 352 -23.38 4.11 -11.58
N VAL A 353 -24.11 3.55 -10.63
CA VAL A 353 -25.34 4.07 -10.05
C VAL A 353 -25.12 3.97 -8.54
N ASP A 354 -25.68 4.89 -7.76
CA ASP A 354 -25.55 4.85 -6.31
C ASP A 354 -26.01 3.49 -5.75
N GLY A 355 -25.17 2.88 -4.90
CA GLY A 355 -25.39 1.54 -4.37
C GLY A 355 -25.11 0.35 -5.31
N LEU A 356 -24.72 0.56 -6.57
CA LEU A 356 -24.35 -0.52 -7.50
C LEU A 356 -22.85 -0.54 -7.80
N ALA A 357 -22.27 -1.73 -7.68
CA ALA A 357 -20.94 -2.04 -8.20
C ALA A 357 -21.05 -3.15 -9.25
N LEU A 358 -20.59 -2.88 -10.47
CA LEU A 358 -20.68 -3.81 -11.59
C LEU A 358 -19.29 -4.39 -11.89
N THR A 359 -19.18 -5.70 -12.05
CA THR A 359 -17.93 -6.33 -12.50
C THR A 359 -18.14 -6.95 -13.88
N VAL A 360 -17.40 -6.45 -14.86
CA VAL A 360 -17.46 -6.90 -16.25
C VAL A 360 -16.53 -8.09 -16.42
N GLN A 361 -17.08 -9.24 -16.82
CA GLN A 361 -16.28 -10.46 -17.03
C GLN A 361 -15.79 -10.62 -18.48
N GLY A 362 -16.41 -9.91 -19.41
CA GLY A 362 -16.07 -9.96 -20.83
C GLY A 362 -16.89 -8.97 -21.63
N ALA A 363 -16.44 -8.70 -22.85
CA ALA A 363 -17.16 -7.84 -23.78
C ALA A 363 -18.46 -8.53 -24.24
N SER A 364 -19.56 -7.76 -24.29
CA SER A 364 -20.84 -8.19 -24.84
C SER A 364 -21.20 -7.33 -26.04
N ASN A 365 -21.65 -7.97 -27.13
CA ASN A 365 -22.21 -7.27 -28.29
C ASN A 365 -23.73 -7.03 -28.15
N SER A 366 -24.35 -7.59 -27.11
CA SER A 366 -25.77 -7.47 -26.82
C SER A 366 -25.98 -6.70 -25.50
N PRO A 367 -27.02 -5.86 -25.39
CA PRO A 367 -27.35 -5.18 -24.13
C PRO A 367 -27.61 -6.19 -23.01
N VAL A 368 -27.07 -5.90 -21.82
CA VAL A 368 -27.32 -6.67 -20.59
C VAL A 368 -28.25 -5.87 -19.70
N SER A 369 -29.40 -6.44 -19.35
CA SER A 369 -30.35 -5.82 -18.42
C SER A 369 -30.00 -6.19 -16.97
N VAL A 370 -29.82 -5.19 -16.12
CA VAL A 370 -29.58 -5.36 -14.68
C VAL A 370 -30.83 -4.90 -13.94
N GLU A 371 -31.46 -5.81 -13.20
CA GLU A 371 -32.65 -5.51 -12.40
C GLU A 371 -32.29 -5.59 -10.91
N VAL A 372 -32.55 -4.52 -10.17
CA VAL A 372 -32.32 -4.47 -8.71
C VAL A 372 -33.66 -4.67 -8.01
N LYS A 373 -33.73 -5.71 -7.16
CA LYS A 373 -34.90 -6.02 -6.32
C LYS A 373 -34.52 -5.98 -4.86
N THR A 374 -35.42 -5.45 -4.03
CA THR A 374 -35.34 -5.59 -2.58
C THR A 374 -35.49 -7.06 -2.20
N THR A 375 -34.64 -7.57 -1.30
CA THR A 375 -34.71 -8.95 -0.79
C THR A 375 -34.57 -8.95 0.73
N ASP A 376 -35.20 -9.92 1.39
CA ASP A 376 -35.12 -10.16 2.83
C ASP A 376 -34.01 -11.17 3.20
N LYS A 377 -33.31 -11.73 2.21
CA LYS A 377 -32.41 -12.88 2.39
C LYS A 377 -31.35 -12.66 3.47
N ASP A 378 -30.66 -11.54 3.43
CA ASP A 378 -29.59 -11.22 4.39
C ASP A 378 -30.17 -10.93 5.77
N LEU A 379 -31.36 -10.32 5.84
CA LEU A 379 -32.06 -10.05 7.08
C LEU A 379 -32.56 -11.35 7.74
N VAL A 380 -33.12 -12.29 6.96
CA VAL A 380 -33.49 -13.63 7.42
C VAL A 380 -32.26 -14.37 7.96
N ALA A 381 -31.12 -14.29 7.27
CA ALA A 381 -29.87 -14.90 7.74
C ALA A 381 -29.37 -14.27 9.05
N ALA A 382 -29.46 -12.94 9.20
CA ALA A 382 -29.06 -12.24 10.41
C ALA A 382 -29.96 -12.59 11.62
N VAL A 383 -31.28 -12.69 11.42
CA VAL A 383 -32.22 -13.09 12.48
C VAL A 383 -32.02 -14.55 12.87
N ASP A 384 -31.76 -15.44 11.90
CA ASP A 384 -31.44 -16.85 12.17
C ASP A 384 -30.14 -16.98 12.98
N LEU A 385 -29.10 -16.24 12.59
CA LEU A 385 -27.84 -16.18 13.34
C LEU A 385 -28.07 -15.67 14.77
N PHE A 386 -28.84 -14.61 14.95
CA PHE A 386 -29.18 -14.07 16.27
C PHE A 386 -29.88 -15.12 17.15
N VAL A 387 -30.90 -15.80 16.61
CA VAL A 387 -31.63 -16.86 17.30
C VAL A 387 -30.69 -18.00 17.72
N ASN A 388 -29.78 -18.40 16.84
CA ASN A 388 -28.78 -19.43 17.11
C ASN A 388 -27.79 -19.01 18.21
N GLN A 389 -27.33 -17.75 18.21
CA GLN A 389 -26.42 -17.22 19.22
C GLN A 389 -27.10 -17.08 20.59
N TYR A 390 -28.34 -16.60 20.62
CA TYR A 390 -29.15 -16.57 21.85
C TYR A 390 -29.33 -17.98 22.42
N ASN A 391 -29.69 -18.96 21.58
CA ASN A 391 -29.88 -20.34 22.03
C ASN A 391 -28.56 -20.96 22.55
N SER A 392 -27.44 -20.63 21.90
CA SER A 392 -26.11 -21.07 22.34
C SER A 392 -25.70 -20.45 23.68
N LEU A 393 -26.03 -19.17 23.92
CA LEU A 393 -25.85 -18.52 25.22
C LEU A 393 -26.69 -19.23 26.29
N TRP A 394 -27.95 -19.51 25.97
CA TRP A 394 -28.87 -20.20 26.88
C TRP A 394 -28.37 -21.59 27.27
N ASP A 395 -27.86 -22.36 26.31
CA ASP A 395 -27.27 -23.68 26.55
C ASP A 395 -26.02 -23.59 27.42
N LYS A 396 -25.15 -22.60 27.19
CA LYS A 396 -23.97 -22.37 28.06
C LYS A 396 -24.37 -21.98 29.48
N ILE A 397 -25.35 -21.11 29.63
CA ILE A 397 -25.87 -20.72 30.95
C ILE A 397 -26.39 -21.96 31.68
N LYS A 398 -27.28 -22.75 31.07
CA LYS A 398 -27.80 -23.98 31.67
C LYS A 398 -26.69 -24.98 32.04
N ALA A 399 -25.69 -25.14 31.17
CA ALA A 399 -24.55 -26.02 31.43
C ALA A 399 -23.67 -25.54 32.61
N LEU A 400 -23.65 -24.25 32.92
CA LEU A 400 -22.86 -23.70 34.03
C LEU A 400 -23.67 -23.54 35.32
N THR A 401 -25.00 -23.54 35.25
CA THR A 401 -25.90 -23.33 36.41
C THR A 401 -26.75 -24.54 36.75
N PHE A 402 -26.42 -25.75 36.27
CA PHE A 402 -27.22 -26.93 36.58
C PHE A 402 -27.11 -27.35 38.05
N PHE A 403 -28.12 -28.07 38.53
CA PHE A 403 -28.10 -28.85 39.75
C PHE A 403 -28.63 -30.24 39.44
N ASP A 404 -27.84 -31.27 39.72
CA ASP A 404 -28.26 -32.66 39.61
C ASP A 404 -28.63 -33.17 41.00
N GLU A 405 -29.93 -33.38 41.21
CA GLU A 405 -30.51 -33.85 42.48
C GLU A 405 -29.98 -35.24 42.89
N LYS A 406 -29.66 -36.12 41.93
CA LYS A 406 -29.22 -37.49 42.21
C LYS A 406 -27.77 -37.55 42.67
N THR A 407 -26.91 -36.79 42.00
CA THR A 407 -25.47 -36.76 42.31
C THR A 407 -25.12 -35.66 43.31
N GLN A 408 -26.07 -34.77 43.63
CA GLN A 408 -25.87 -33.55 44.41
C GLN A 408 -24.73 -32.69 43.87
N THR A 409 -24.52 -32.71 42.54
CA THR A 409 -23.49 -31.92 41.87
C THR A 409 -24.08 -30.67 41.24
N THR A 410 -23.27 -29.62 41.17
CA THR A 410 -23.66 -28.31 40.65
C THR A 410 -22.71 -27.86 39.56
N GLY A 411 -23.23 -27.10 38.59
CA GLY A 411 -22.40 -26.32 37.69
C GLY A 411 -21.60 -25.24 38.45
N ILE A 412 -20.48 -24.81 37.87
CA ILE A 412 -19.56 -23.86 38.51
C ILE A 412 -20.19 -22.50 38.85
N LEU A 413 -21.25 -22.10 38.13
CA LEU A 413 -22.00 -20.86 38.34
C LEU A 413 -23.36 -21.09 39.00
N PHE A 414 -23.61 -22.26 39.58
CA PHE A 414 -24.86 -22.52 40.30
C PHE A 414 -25.07 -21.49 41.42
N GLY A 415 -26.25 -20.83 41.43
CA GLY A 415 -26.57 -19.77 42.39
C GLY A 415 -25.91 -18.41 42.12
N SER A 416 -25.21 -18.23 40.99
CA SER A 416 -24.63 -16.94 40.60
C SER A 416 -25.70 -15.91 40.25
N VAL A 417 -25.61 -14.74 40.87
CA VAL A 417 -26.49 -13.59 40.61
C VAL A 417 -26.17 -12.96 39.25
N GLU A 418 -24.92 -13.06 38.81
CA GLU A 418 -24.43 -12.56 37.52
C GLU A 418 -25.12 -13.29 36.36
N THR A 419 -25.23 -14.61 36.43
CA THR A 419 -25.92 -15.40 35.40
C THR A 419 -27.40 -15.06 35.29
N LEU A 420 -28.09 -14.88 36.43
CA LEU A 420 -29.48 -14.43 36.46
C LEU A 420 -29.67 -13.03 35.87
N ARG A 421 -28.70 -12.13 36.08
CA ARG A 421 -28.71 -10.78 35.49
C ARG A 421 -28.53 -10.81 33.98
N ILE A 422 -27.62 -11.64 33.47
CA ILE A 422 -27.42 -11.84 32.03
C ILE A 422 -28.71 -12.36 31.40
N GLU A 423 -29.27 -13.43 31.97
CA GLU A 423 -30.53 -14.02 31.53
C GLU A 423 -31.66 -12.97 31.48
N SER A 424 -31.89 -12.28 32.60
CA SER A 424 -32.95 -11.29 32.71
C SER A 424 -32.78 -10.10 31.78
N ALA A 425 -31.55 -9.65 31.52
CA ALA A 425 -31.27 -8.52 30.66
C ALA A 425 -31.54 -8.86 29.18
N VAL A 426 -31.02 -9.99 28.70
CA VAL A 426 -31.19 -10.40 27.30
C VAL A 426 -32.65 -10.80 27.04
N SER A 427 -33.26 -11.61 27.90
CA SER A 427 -34.67 -12.00 27.74
C SER A 427 -35.62 -10.81 27.80
N ARG A 428 -35.31 -9.77 28.60
CA ARG A 428 -36.10 -8.53 28.61
C ARG A 428 -36.09 -7.82 27.27
N VAL A 429 -34.93 -7.69 26.60
CA VAL A 429 -34.87 -7.03 25.29
C VAL A 429 -35.68 -7.80 24.25
N VAL A 430 -35.59 -9.14 24.26
CA VAL A 430 -36.30 -10.02 23.32
C VAL A 430 -37.82 -9.98 23.52
N THR A 431 -38.29 -9.86 24.76
CA THR A 431 -39.73 -9.91 25.10
C THR A 431 -40.38 -8.53 25.22
N SER A 432 -39.60 -7.45 25.23
CA SER A 432 -40.14 -6.10 25.38
C SER A 432 -40.91 -5.65 24.14
N PRO A 433 -42.02 -4.92 24.29
CA PRO A 433 -42.64 -4.22 23.19
C PRO A 433 -41.78 -3.02 22.75
N PHE A 434 -41.87 -2.70 21.47
CA PHE A 434 -41.25 -1.55 20.82
C PHE A 434 -42.34 -0.61 20.31
N TYR A 435 -42.20 0.68 20.61
CA TYR A 435 -43.21 1.70 20.28
C TYR A 435 -42.61 2.81 19.42
N GLY A 436 -43.40 3.28 18.44
CA GLY A 436 -43.01 4.40 17.58
C GLY A 436 -41.98 4.04 16.49
N LEU A 437 -41.91 2.77 16.09
CA LEU A 437 -41.04 2.21 15.03
C LEU A 437 -41.88 1.55 13.91
N GLY A 438 -43.00 2.17 13.56
CA GLY A 438 -43.90 1.65 12.53
C GLY A 438 -44.91 0.59 13.02
N SER A 439 -45.27 -0.34 12.13
CA SER A 439 -46.32 -1.34 12.36
C SER A 439 -45.87 -2.56 13.17
N VAL A 440 -44.55 -2.77 13.31
CA VAL A 440 -43.93 -3.88 14.02
C VAL A 440 -43.63 -3.47 15.47
N ARG A 441 -44.13 -4.24 16.43
CA ARG A 441 -43.98 -3.93 17.87
C ARG A 441 -43.23 -4.98 18.66
N SER A 442 -42.97 -6.14 18.08
CA SER A 442 -42.26 -7.23 18.79
C SER A 442 -41.60 -8.20 17.82
N LEU A 443 -40.59 -8.92 18.31
CA LEU A 443 -39.97 -10.04 17.61
C LEU A 443 -40.97 -11.16 17.26
N ALA A 444 -42.03 -11.34 18.07
CA ALA A 444 -43.07 -12.33 17.81
C ALA A 444 -43.92 -12.01 16.57
N GLU A 445 -44.12 -10.73 16.25
CA GLU A 445 -44.78 -10.30 15.02
C GLU A 445 -43.94 -10.62 13.78
N LEU A 446 -42.61 -10.63 13.95
CA LEU A 446 -41.62 -11.03 12.94
C LEU A 446 -41.35 -12.55 12.92
N GLY A 447 -42.09 -13.35 13.69
CA GLY A 447 -41.94 -14.81 13.69
C GLY A 447 -40.84 -15.36 14.59
N VAL A 448 -40.26 -14.55 15.48
CA VAL A 448 -39.35 -15.04 16.52
C VAL A 448 -40.13 -15.23 17.83
N SER A 449 -40.29 -16.46 18.28
CA SER A 449 -41.05 -16.82 19.48
C SER A 449 -40.17 -17.42 20.57
N VAL A 450 -40.58 -17.25 21.83
CA VAL A 450 -39.92 -17.88 22.99
C VAL A 450 -40.64 -19.19 23.31
N LYS A 451 -39.87 -20.28 23.40
CA LYS A 451 -40.35 -21.62 23.79
C LYS A 451 -40.43 -21.73 25.32
N GLU A 452 -41.11 -22.77 25.81
CA GLU A 452 -41.26 -23.05 27.25
C GLU A 452 -39.90 -23.22 27.97
N ASP A 453 -38.87 -23.67 27.25
CA ASP A 453 -37.54 -23.88 27.80
C ASP A 453 -36.66 -22.61 27.83
N GLY A 454 -37.21 -21.47 27.39
CA GLY A 454 -36.56 -20.16 27.29
C GLY A 454 -35.81 -19.89 25.99
N LYS A 455 -35.72 -20.88 25.08
CA LYS A 455 -35.05 -20.75 23.77
C LYS A 455 -35.92 -20.02 22.75
N LEU A 456 -35.29 -19.48 21.72
CA LEU A 456 -35.98 -18.86 20.59
C LEU A 456 -36.22 -19.85 19.46
N ALA A 457 -37.37 -19.70 18.80
CA ALA A 457 -37.73 -20.34 17.54
C ALA A 457 -37.93 -19.25 16.47
N PHE A 458 -37.52 -19.53 15.23
CA PHE A 458 -37.68 -18.59 14.12
C PHE A 458 -38.54 -19.19 13.00
N ASP A 459 -39.66 -18.56 12.73
CA ASP A 459 -40.53 -18.85 11.59
C ASP A 459 -40.21 -17.93 10.41
N LYS A 460 -39.41 -18.47 9.47
CA LYS A 460 -38.97 -17.77 8.26
C LYS A 460 -40.14 -17.38 7.36
N THR A 461 -41.23 -18.15 7.35
CA THR A 461 -42.38 -17.87 6.50
C THR A 461 -43.18 -16.66 6.99
N LYS A 462 -43.37 -16.58 8.31
CA LYS A 462 -44.01 -15.42 8.95
C LYS A 462 -43.16 -14.15 8.82
N PHE A 463 -41.84 -14.30 8.92
CA PHE A 463 -40.91 -13.19 8.68
C PHE A 463 -41.02 -12.65 7.25
N ALA A 464 -40.90 -13.53 6.26
CA ALA A 464 -40.98 -13.14 4.84
C ALA A 464 -42.30 -12.44 4.52
N ALA A 465 -43.43 -13.00 4.98
CA ALA A 465 -44.75 -12.38 4.79
C ALA A 465 -44.86 -10.99 5.44
N LYS A 466 -44.23 -10.78 6.60
CA LYS A 466 -44.26 -9.48 7.29
C LYS A 466 -43.33 -8.46 6.63
N TYR A 467 -42.18 -8.90 6.14
CA TYR A 467 -41.26 -8.07 5.36
C TYR A 467 -41.87 -7.65 4.03
N GLU A 468 -42.48 -8.56 3.27
CA GLU A 468 -43.16 -8.22 2.01
C GLU A 468 -44.29 -7.19 2.20
N ALA A 469 -44.99 -7.25 3.32
CA ALA A 469 -46.09 -6.33 3.60
C ALA A 469 -45.63 -4.91 3.98
N ASP A 470 -44.53 -4.78 4.72
CA ASP A 470 -44.03 -3.49 5.22
C ASP A 470 -42.52 -3.52 5.50
N PRO A 471 -41.66 -3.49 4.45
CA PRO A 471 -40.22 -3.58 4.61
C PRO A 471 -39.64 -2.45 5.48
N ALA A 472 -40.19 -1.24 5.34
CA ALA A 472 -39.72 -0.04 6.03
C ALA A 472 -39.93 -0.13 7.55
N SER A 473 -41.06 -0.68 8.01
CA SER A 473 -41.27 -0.91 9.44
C SER A 473 -40.35 -2.00 9.99
N VAL A 474 -40.06 -3.05 9.21
CA VAL A 474 -39.10 -4.10 9.64
C VAL A 474 -37.70 -3.51 9.76
N GLU A 475 -37.28 -2.69 8.80
CA GLU A 475 -36.01 -1.98 8.84
C GLU A 475 -35.92 -1.08 10.08
N GLN A 476 -36.87 -0.15 10.26
CA GLN A 476 -36.90 0.74 11.43
C GLN A 476 -36.90 0.00 12.76
N PHE A 477 -37.62 -1.14 12.85
CA PHE A 477 -37.62 -1.96 14.06
C PHE A 477 -36.22 -2.44 14.44
N PHE A 478 -35.38 -2.83 13.47
CA PHE A 478 -34.03 -3.30 13.73
C PHE A 478 -32.98 -2.18 13.80
N THR A 479 -33.06 -1.17 12.95
CA THR A 479 -31.96 -0.23 12.68
C THR A 479 -32.12 1.16 13.29
N ASP A 480 -33.27 1.51 13.88
CA ASP A 480 -33.43 2.82 14.53
C ASP A 480 -32.34 3.04 15.59
N GLU A 481 -31.59 4.14 15.44
CA GLU A 481 -30.38 4.44 16.19
C GLU A 481 -30.60 4.61 17.70
N THR A 482 -31.85 4.82 18.13
CA THR A 482 -32.18 5.16 19.51
C THR A 482 -33.01 4.09 20.21
N ARG A 483 -33.98 3.51 19.49
CA ARG A 483 -35.03 2.65 20.03
C ARG A 483 -35.08 1.29 19.35
N GLY A 484 -34.34 1.10 18.26
CA GLY A 484 -34.31 -0.15 17.50
C GLY A 484 -33.86 -1.34 18.34
N PHE A 485 -34.27 -2.53 17.92
CA PHE A 485 -33.92 -3.79 18.56
C PHE A 485 -32.41 -3.97 18.68
N SER A 486 -31.67 -3.70 17.61
CA SER A 486 -30.21 -3.87 17.58
C SER A 486 -29.51 -2.95 18.57
N GLN A 487 -29.94 -1.68 18.66
CA GLN A 487 -29.38 -0.73 19.60
C GLN A 487 -29.67 -1.11 21.05
N ARG A 488 -30.91 -1.49 21.38
CA ARG A 488 -31.27 -1.92 22.74
C ARG A 488 -30.54 -3.19 23.15
N MET A 489 -30.35 -4.12 22.21
CA MET A 489 -29.56 -5.33 22.45
C MET A 489 -28.08 -5.00 22.65
N SER A 490 -27.51 -4.14 21.80
CA SER A 490 -26.12 -3.69 21.94
C SER A 490 -25.88 -3.01 23.29
N ALA A 491 -26.76 -2.08 23.69
CA ALA A 491 -26.68 -1.44 25.00
C ALA A 491 -26.76 -2.44 26.16
N ALA A 492 -27.64 -3.44 26.07
CA ALA A 492 -27.72 -4.51 27.07
C ALA A 492 -26.44 -5.35 27.12
N ILE A 493 -25.87 -5.70 25.97
CA ILE A 493 -24.60 -6.44 25.89
C ILE A 493 -23.46 -5.61 26.46
N GLU A 494 -23.38 -4.31 26.18
CA GLU A 494 -22.31 -3.46 26.70
C GLU A 494 -22.35 -3.30 28.21
N MET A 495 -23.55 -3.16 28.79
CA MET A 495 -23.71 -3.16 30.26
C MET A 495 -23.26 -4.49 30.89
N LEU A 496 -23.42 -5.61 30.17
CA LEU A 496 -23.06 -6.94 30.68
C LEU A 496 -21.58 -7.26 30.46
N ALA A 497 -21.04 -7.00 29.27
CA ALA A 497 -19.79 -7.55 28.76
C ALA A 497 -18.89 -6.54 28.04
N GLY A 498 -19.19 -5.24 28.13
CA GLY A 498 -18.36 -4.19 27.53
C GLY A 498 -16.96 -4.08 28.12
N LYS A 499 -16.05 -3.50 27.34
CA LYS A 499 -14.60 -3.48 27.63
C LYS A 499 -14.20 -2.57 28.79
N ASP A 500 -14.94 -1.48 29.03
CA ASP A 500 -14.52 -0.42 29.95
C ASP A 500 -15.21 -0.55 31.33
N ASP A 501 -16.55 -0.49 31.38
CA ASP A 501 -17.32 -0.55 32.62
C ASP A 501 -18.55 -1.46 32.47
N SER A 502 -18.33 -2.76 32.67
CA SER A 502 -19.37 -3.78 32.54
C SER A 502 -19.44 -4.71 33.74
N LEU A 503 -20.58 -5.40 33.87
CA LEU A 503 -20.81 -6.34 34.97
C LEU A 503 -19.75 -7.44 35.03
N LEU A 504 -19.37 -8.00 33.89
CA LEU A 504 -18.37 -9.07 33.82
C LEU A 504 -16.96 -8.57 34.14
N VAL A 505 -16.58 -7.37 33.69
CA VAL A 505 -15.30 -6.75 34.05
C VAL A 505 -15.24 -6.49 35.55
N SER A 506 -16.29 -5.88 36.13
CA SER A 506 -16.37 -5.63 37.57
C SER A 506 -16.26 -6.93 38.38
N ARG A 507 -16.91 -8.00 37.91
CA ARG A 507 -16.81 -9.32 38.56
C ARG A 507 -15.41 -9.90 38.46
N ASN A 508 -14.75 -9.77 37.31
CA ASN A 508 -13.38 -10.26 37.12
C ASN A 508 -12.41 -9.55 38.07
N LEU A 509 -12.45 -8.22 38.12
CA LEU A 509 -11.62 -7.41 39.04
C LEU A 509 -11.84 -7.78 40.51
N ALA A 510 -13.09 -8.05 40.91
CA ALA A 510 -13.41 -8.50 42.26
C ALA A 510 -12.84 -9.89 42.58
N LEU A 511 -12.84 -10.81 41.61
CA LEU A 511 -12.23 -12.13 41.74
C LEU A 511 -10.70 -12.06 41.80
N GLU A 512 -10.07 -11.25 40.94
CA GLU A 512 -8.63 -10.99 40.96
C GLU A 512 -8.18 -10.41 42.30
N SER A 513 -8.90 -9.41 42.82
CA SER A 513 -8.62 -8.82 44.14
C SER A 513 -8.71 -9.87 45.26
N LYS A 514 -9.70 -10.78 45.18
CA LYS A 514 -9.84 -11.87 46.15
C LYS A 514 -8.72 -12.90 46.04
N ILE A 515 -8.28 -13.22 44.82
CA ILE A 515 -7.14 -14.10 44.58
C ILE A 515 -5.86 -13.49 45.18
N GLN A 516 -5.62 -12.20 44.95
CA GLN A 516 -4.47 -11.49 45.50
C GLN A 516 -4.48 -11.51 47.02
N ALA A 517 -5.60 -11.16 47.67
CA ALA A 517 -5.72 -11.20 49.12
C ALA A 517 -5.50 -12.61 49.70
N ASN A 518 -5.96 -13.65 49.00
CA ASN A 518 -5.70 -15.03 49.38
C ASN A 518 -4.22 -15.41 49.24
N ASN A 519 -3.54 -14.99 48.18
CA ASN A 519 -2.10 -15.23 47.99
C ASN A 519 -1.26 -14.54 49.06
N GLU A 520 -1.56 -13.28 49.39
CA GLU A 520 -0.89 -12.57 50.48
C GLU A 520 -1.08 -13.29 51.83
N ARG A 521 -2.26 -13.85 52.08
CA ARG A 521 -2.53 -14.68 53.26
C ARG A 521 -1.74 -15.99 53.24
N LEU A 522 -1.62 -16.66 52.10
CA LEU A 522 -0.79 -17.86 51.94
C LEU A 522 0.69 -17.55 52.21
N ASP A 523 1.22 -16.45 51.68
CA ASP A 523 2.61 -16.04 51.92
C ASP A 523 2.88 -15.70 53.39
N GLY A 524 1.89 -15.09 54.06
CA GLY A 524 1.94 -14.88 55.51
C GLY A 524 2.00 -16.19 56.30
N LEU A 525 1.19 -17.18 55.92
CA LEU A 525 1.21 -18.51 56.54
C LEU A 525 2.52 -19.25 56.29
N ASN A 526 3.04 -19.22 55.06
CA ASN A 526 4.33 -19.83 54.70
C ASN A 526 5.48 -19.26 55.52
N ARG A 527 5.56 -17.92 55.67
CA ARG A 527 6.56 -17.26 56.52
C ARG A 527 6.48 -17.69 57.99
N ARG A 528 5.27 -17.91 58.51
CA ARG A 528 5.07 -18.43 59.87
C ARG A 528 5.57 -19.87 59.99
N LEU A 529 5.23 -20.73 59.04
CA LEU A 529 5.71 -22.11 59.00
C LEU A 529 7.25 -22.19 58.91
N ASP A 530 7.86 -21.32 58.12
CA ASP A 530 9.33 -21.24 58.00
C ASP A 530 10.01 -20.78 59.29
N THR A 531 9.41 -19.81 59.99
CA THR A 531 9.92 -19.33 61.27
C THR A 531 9.85 -20.43 62.32
N GLU A 532 8.74 -21.16 62.37
CA GLU A 532 8.58 -22.30 63.27
C GLU A 532 9.57 -23.43 62.95
N ARG A 533 9.76 -23.76 61.67
CA ARG A 533 10.77 -24.73 61.22
C ARG A 533 12.17 -24.32 61.68
N ASN A 534 12.57 -23.07 61.47
CA ASN A 534 13.88 -22.57 61.88
C ASN A 534 14.06 -22.58 63.40
N ARG A 535 13.00 -22.25 64.16
CA ARG A 535 13.00 -22.33 65.63
C ARG A 535 13.25 -23.77 66.09
N LEU A 536 12.52 -24.73 65.51
CA LEU A 536 12.67 -26.16 65.83
C LEU A 536 14.06 -26.68 65.43
N LEU A 537 14.61 -26.29 64.28
CA LEU A 537 15.98 -26.66 63.87
C LEU A 537 17.05 -26.13 64.83
N ARG A 538 16.93 -24.88 65.29
CA ARG A 538 17.85 -24.33 66.30
C ARG A 538 17.77 -25.08 67.63
N GLN A 539 16.56 -25.42 68.07
CA GLN A 539 16.37 -26.24 69.27
C GLN A 539 17.03 -27.62 69.09
N PHE A 540 16.86 -28.25 67.94
CA PHE A 540 17.50 -29.52 67.60
C PHE A 540 19.04 -29.42 67.65
N TYR A 541 19.66 -28.43 66.97
CA TYR A 541 21.12 -28.25 67.02
C TYR A 541 21.65 -27.94 68.42
N SER A 542 20.92 -27.17 69.22
CA SER A 542 21.32 -26.91 70.61
C SER A 542 21.27 -28.17 71.47
N MET A 543 20.31 -29.06 71.20
CA MET A 543 20.18 -30.35 71.84
C MET A 543 21.35 -31.27 71.44
N GLU A 544 21.72 -31.32 70.16
CA GLU A 544 22.89 -32.09 69.71
C GLU A 544 24.20 -31.59 70.33
N LEU A 545 24.42 -30.28 70.41
CA LEU A 545 25.59 -29.72 71.10
C LEU A 545 25.61 -30.06 72.59
N ALA A 546 24.46 -30.03 73.25
CA ALA A 546 24.35 -30.43 74.65
C ALA A 546 24.68 -31.92 74.81
N ILE A 547 24.16 -32.79 73.94
CA ILE A 547 24.47 -34.23 73.94
C ILE A 547 25.97 -34.46 73.68
N ALA A 548 26.57 -33.77 72.71
CA ALA A 548 28.00 -33.87 72.43
C ALA A 548 28.86 -33.44 73.63
N LYS A 549 28.48 -32.38 74.35
CA LYS A 549 29.12 -31.97 75.62
C LYS A 549 28.94 -33.02 76.71
N ILE A 550 27.75 -33.61 76.84
CA ILE A 550 27.49 -34.70 77.80
C ILE A 550 28.36 -35.91 77.48
N GLN A 551 28.49 -36.30 76.22
CA GLN A 551 29.35 -37.39 75.78
C GLN A 551 30.84 -37.09 76.03
N SER A 552 31.31 -35.88 75.71
CA SER A 552 32.67 -35.44 76.00
C SER A 552 32.97 -35.44 77.51
N ASN A 553 32.04 -34.93 78.32
CA ASN A 553 32.15 -34.99 79.78
C ASN A 553 32.13 -36.44 80.29
N MET A 554 31.34 -37.33 79.69
CA MET A 554 31.32 -38.75 80.03
C MET A 554 32.66 -39.43 79.69
N SER A 555 33.29 -39.10 78.56
CA SER A 555 34.64 -39.55 78.22
C SER A 555 35.69 -39.00 79.19
N ALA A 556 35.58 -37.74 79.62
CA ALA A 556 36.47 -37.14 80.62
C ALA A 556 36.28 -37.74 82.02
N ILE A 557 35.07 -38.18 82.36
CA ILE A 557 34.79 -38.90 83.62
C ILE A 557 35.31 -40.34 83.52
N GLN A 558 35.18 -41.00 82.37
CA GLN A 558 35.73 -42.34 82.15
C GLN A 558 37.26 -42.36 82.20
N SER A 559 37.95 -41.28 81.83
CA SER A 559 39.40 -41.16 82.01
C SER A 559 39.84 -40.90 83.46
N ILE A 560 38.90 -40.66 84.38
CA ILE A 560 39.13 -40.57 85.84
C ILE A 560 39.03 -41.98 86.50
N ALA A 561 39.38 -43.04 85.78
CA ALA A 561 39.41 -44.40 86.33
C ALA A 561 40.67 -44.63 87.21
N ALA A 562 40.44 -44.59 88.52
CA ALA A 562 41.17 -45.17 89.65
C ALA A 562 42.71 -45.16 89.62
N LEU A 563 43.31 -44.15 90.27
CA LEU A 563 44.64 -44.28 90.88
C LEU A 563 44.59 -45.39 91.95
N PRO A 564 45.39 -46.48 91.85
CA PRO A 564 45.48 -47.49 92.89
C PRO A 564 46.02 -46.89 94.20
N PRO A 565 45.60 -47.40 95.37
CA PRO A 565 46.05 -46.87 96.65
C PRO A 565 47.55 -47.10 96.84
N LEU A 566 48.25 -46.03 97.24
CA LEU A 566 49.63 -46.06 97.69
C LEU A 566 49.73 -46.95 98.94
N THR A 567 50.32 -48.14 98.79
CA THR A 567 50.77 -48.93 99.92
C THR A 567 51.94 -48.22 100.58
N GLY A 568 51.75 -47.82 101.84
CA GLY A 568 52.82 -47.44 102.75
C GLY A 568 53.78 -48.61 102.94
N GLY A 569 55.07 -48.28 103.12
CA GLY A 569 56.19 -49.20 102.96
C GLY A 569 56.47 -50.16 104.11
N SER A 570 57.42 -51.06 103.89
CA SER A 570 58.74 -51.05 104.55
C SER A 570 59.60 -52.24 104.11
N ASN A 571 60.89 -51.94 103.90
CA ASN A 571 62.06 -52.80 103.61
C ASN A 571 62.20 -53.45 102.23
#